data_AF-A0A2E0TPG1-F1
#
_entry.id   AF-A0A2E0TPG1-F1
#
_cell.length_a   1.000
_cell.length_b   1.000
_cell.length_c   1.000
_cell.angle_alpha   90.00
_cell.angle_beta   90.00
_cell.angle_gamma   90.00
#
_symmetry.space_group_name_H-M   'P 1'
#
loop_
_entity.id
_entity.type
_entity.pdbx_description
1 polymer ?
#
loop_
_entity_poly.entity_id
_entity_poly.type
_entity_poly.pdbx_seq_one_letter_code
_entity_poly.pdbx_strand_id
1 'polypeptide(L)'
;MLLAALAASCGDSATATFAVGVGVELDAADLALPSELRDGDSIASLPCGPMGMCPTSAEVPVTCEADLCDPAPQTLTFDVGDVDIDEEAGDVSDLFSSIDTIEILEIDYLVETNTLTLPTSDIEIFWGPAAAVDVGSPGVTRLGTLPALAAMETGEGGVILDEAGRTAFTEYFETTSHRFRFFVRTPVDLEPGQAWPAGGVAVQVRMRVRVSGSIL
;
A
#
# COMPACT_ATOMS: atom_id res chain seq x y z
N MET A 1 -11.86 -7.91 -17.92
CA MET A 1 -13.24 -8.20 -18.38
C MET A 1 -14.16 -7.53 -17.38
N LEU A 2 -14.60 -6.29 -17.69
CA LEU A 2 -15.37 -5.43 -16.78
C LEU A 2 -16.81 -5.99 -16.66
N LEU A 3 -17.31 -6.21 -15.44
CA LEU A 3 -18.75 -6.43 -15.19
C LEU A 3 -19.31 -5.19 -14.51
N ALA A 4 -19.96 -4.33 -15.28
CA ALA A 4 -20.74 -3.21 -14.75
C ALA A 4 -22.17 -3.70 -14.43
N ALA A 5 -22.64 -3.47 -13.21
CA ALA A 5 -24.03 -3.69 -12.82
C ALA A 5 -24.74 -2.33 -12.71
N LEU A 6 -25.74 -2.12 -13.56
CA LEU A 6 -26.53 -0.88 -13.62
C LEU A 6 -27.84 -1.06 -12.85
N ALA A 7 -28.09 -0.17 -11.89
CA ALA A 7 -29.39 -0.01 -11.24
C ALA A 7 -29.88 1.41 -11.52
N ALA A 8 -30.90 1.54 -12.37
CA ALA A 8 -31.60 2.80 -12.56
C ALA A 8 -32.59 2.99 -11.40
N SER A 9 -32.44 4.05 -10.62
CA SER A 9 -33.48 4.47 -9.66
C SER A 9 -34.47 5.40 -10.39
N CYS A 10 -35.71 5.53 -9.90
CA CYS A 10 -36.75 6.35 -10.54
C CYS A 10 -36.54 7.88 -10.40
N GLY A 11 -35.30 8.35 -10.39
CA GLY A 11 -34.87 9.74 -10.52
C GLY A 11 -33.74 9.82 -11.55
N ASP A 12 -33.40 11.02 -12.03
CA ASP A 12 -32.38 11.26 -13.08
C ASP A 12 -30.93 10.91 -12.65
N SER A 13 -30.76 10.02 -11.68
CA SER A 13 -29.50 9.56 -11.14
C SER A 13 -29.29 8.07 -11.43
N ALA A 14 -28.14 7.72 -12.00
CA ALA A 14 -27.71 6.33 -12.16
C ALA A 14 -26.63 5.97 -11.14
N THR A 15 -26.37 4.67 -11.01
CA THR A 15 -25.28 4.14 -10.20
C THR A 15 -24.57 3.05 -10.99
N ALA A 16 -23.24 3.07 -10.97
CA ALA A 16 -22.41 2.04 -11.57
C ALA A 16 -21.35 1.57 -10.58
N THR A 17 -20.84 0.36 -10.80
CA THR A 17 -19.77 -0.22 -9.99
C THR A 17 -18.72 -0.86 -10.89
N PHE A 18 -17.45 -0.56 -10.63
CA PHE A 18 -16.30 -1.10 -11.35
C PHE A 18 -15.13 -1.36 -10.40
N ALA A 19 -14.11 -2.06 -10.90
CA ALA A 19 -12.92 -2.41 -10.15
C ALA A 19 -11.72 -1.59 -10.61
N VAL A 20 -11.00 -0.99 -9.68
CA VAL A 20 -9.71 -0.31 -9.91
C VAL A 20 -8.61 -1.23 -9.39
N GLY A 21 -7.63 -1.55 -10.22
CA GLY A 21 -6.54 -2.45 -9.87
C GLY A 21 -5.20 -1.73 -9.80
N VAL A 22 -4.45 -1.92 -8.72
CA VAL A 22 -3.08 -1.42 -8.60
C VAL A 22 -2.12 -2.51 -8.12
N GLY A 23 -0.90 -2.51 -8.65
CA GLY A 23 0.13 -3.48 -8.31
C GLY A 23 1.21 -2.85 -7.44
N VAL A 24 1.66 -3.56 -6.42
CA VAL A 24 2.77 -3.15 -5.55
C VAL A 24 3.79 -4.27 -5.50
N GLU A 25 5.06 -3.90 -5.71
CA GLU A 25 6.20 -4.80 -5.55
C GLU A 25 7.03 -4.32 -4.36
N LEU A 26 7.31 -5.22 -3.42
CA LEU A 26 8.25 -4.98 -2.32
C LEU A 26 9.45 -5.90 -2.53
N ASP A 27 10.66 -5.34 -2.59
CA ASP A 27 11.89 -6.12 -2.70
C ASP A 27 12.71 -6.01 -1.41
N ALA A 28 13.25 -7.13 -0.93
CA ALA A 28 14.16 -7.13 0.21
C ALA A 28 15.43 -6.28 -0.03
N ALA A 29 15.80 -6.04 -1.28
CA ALA A 29 16.89 -5.14 -1.65
C ALA A 29 16.62 -3.69 -1.22
N ASP A 30 15.36 -3.27 -1.09
CA ASP A 30 14.98 -1.91 -0.67
C ASP A 30 15.28 -1.65 0.81
N LEU A 31 15.56 -2.71 1.59
CA LEU A 31 15.98 -2.59 3.00
C LEU A 31 17.42 -2.09 3.13
N ALA A 32 18.21 -2.08 2.04
CA ALA A 32 19.54 -1.47 1.98
C ALA A 32 20.48 -1.83 3.15
N LEU A 33 20.42 -3.08 3.62
CA LEU A 33 21.21 -3.52 4.77
C LEU A 33 22.72 -3.52 4.47
N PRO A 34 23.56 -3.06 5.41
CA PRO A 34 25.00 -3.10 5.25
C PRO A 34 25.52 -4.54 5.16
N SER A 35 26.47 -4.77 4.27
CA SER A 35 27.09 -6.09 4.08
C SER A 35 27.79 -6.63 5.33
N GLU A 36 28.18 -5.74 6.23
CA GLU A 36 28.80 -6.02 7.53
C GLU A 36 27.87 -6.77 8.48
N LEU A 37 26.55 -6.60 8.31
CA LEU A 37 25.53 -7.35 9.05
C LEU A 37 25.22 -8.69 8.42
N ARG A 38 25.88 -9.10 7.33
CA ARG A 38 25.60 -10.37 6.66
C ARG A 38 26.49 -11.49 7.19
N ASP A 39 25.88 -12.50 7.83
CA ASP A 39 26.51 -13.77 8.16
C ASP A 39 25.83 -14.91 7.39
N GLY A 40 26.38 -15.19 6.20
CA GLY A 40 25.80 -16.15 5.26
C GLY A 40 24.39 -15.76 4.82
N ASP A 41 23.40 -16.54 5.27
CA ASP A 41 21.98 -16.38 5.01
C ASP A 41 21.22 -15.79 6.22
N SER A 42 21.94 -15.17 7.17
CA SER A 42 21.38 -14.56 8.38
C SER A 42 21.97 -13.18 8.67
N ILE A 43 21.27 -12.43 9.52
CA ILE A 43 21.76 -11.17 10.09
C ILE A 43 22.75 -11.51 11.22
N ALA A 44 23.96 -10.97 11.13
CA ALA A 44 25.04 -11.24 12.04
C ALA A 44 24.74 -10.74 13.46
N SER A 45 24.93 -11.59 14.47
CA SER A 45 24.91 -11.19 15.88
C SER A 45 26.25 -10.58 16.28
N LEU A 46 26.49 -9.33 15.90
CA LEU A 46 27.73 -8.62 16.23
C LEU A 46 27.64 -8.03 17.64
N PRO A 47 28.61 -8.29 18.53
CA PRO A 47 28.64 -7.64 19.83
C PRO A 47 28.93 -6.14 19.68
N CYS A 48 28.35 -5.33 20.55
CA CYS A 48 28.66 -3.91 20.57
C CYS A 48 30.14 -3.66 20.90
N GLY A 49 30.74 -2.71 20.17
CA GLY A 49 32.10 -2.26 20.41
C GLY A 49 32.25 -1.40 21.67
N PRO A 50 33.49 -0.96 21.99
CA PRO A 50 33.74 -0.04 23.09
C PRO A 50 32.86 1.21 22.97
N MET A 51 32.24 1.62 24.08
CA MET A 51 31.28 2.74 24.12
C MET A 51 29.97 2.51 23.35
N GLY A 52 29.58 1.26 23.09
CA GLY A 52 28.32 0.92 22.43
C GLY A 52 28.32 1.16 20.92
N MET A 53 29.51 1.15 20.29
CA MET A 53 29.63 1.40 18.85
C MET A 53 29.23 0.19 18.03
N CYS A 54 28.46 0.42 16.97
CA CYS A 54 28.12 -0.57 15.95
C CYS A 54 28.60 -0.11 14.57
N PRO A 55 28.72 -1.03 13.59
CA PRO A 55 29.04 -0.65 12.22
C PRO A 55 28.04 0.39 11.72
N THR A 56 28.53 1.49 11.17
CA THR A 56 27.68 2.54 10.63
C THR A 56 27.37 2.24 9.16
N SER A 57 26.09 2.20 8.79
CA SER A 57 25.67 2.29 7.38
C SER A 57 25.21 3.70 7.07
N ALA A 58 25.36 4.11 5.79
CA ALA A 58 24.79 5.37 5.31
C ALA A 58 23.27 5.29 5.13
N GLU A 59 22.73 4.06 4.99
CA GLU A 59 21.34 3.81 4.60
C GLU A 59 20.50 3.33 5.78
N VAL A 60 21.08 2.50 6.67
CA VAL A 60 20.36 1.89 7.80
C VAL A 60 21.07 2.20 9.12
N PRO A 61 20.44 2.94 10.04
CA PRO A 61 20.98 3.13 11.38
C PRO A 61 21.12 1.77 12.08
N VAL A 62 22.29 1.49 12.66
CA VAL A 62 22.51 0.29 13.48
C VAL A 62 22.82 0.75 14.90
N THR A 63 22.00 0.32 15.84
CA THR A 63 22.07 0.71 17.26
C THR A 63 22.54 -0.45 18.12
N CYS A 64 23.14 -0.14 19.26
CA CYS A 64 23.51 -1.16 20.24
C CYS A 64 22.31 -1.42 21.15
N GLU A 65 21.69 -2.59 21.01
CA GLU A 65 20.55 -3.05 21.80
C GLU A 65 20.91 -4.38 22.48
N ALA A 66 20.74 -4.46 23.80
CA ALA A 66 21.06 -5.65 24.59
C ALA A 66 22.47 -6.28 24.32
N ASP A 67 23.49 -5.43 24.21
CA ASP A 67 24.89 -5.80 23.90
C ASP A 67 25.13 -6.36 22.48
N LEU A 68 24.14 -6.28 21.59
CA LEU A 68 24.23 -6.66 20.18
C LEU A 68 23.96 -5.46 19.27
N CYS A 69 24.61 -5.44 18.10
CA CYS A 69 24.34 -4.48 17.05
C CYS A 69 23.10 -4.90 16.27
N ASP A 70 22.08 -4.05 16.35
CA ASP A 70 20.74 -4.28 15.85
C ASP A 70 20.37 -3.20 14.81
N PRO A 71 20.03 -3.56 13.56
CA PRO A 71 19.54 -2.58 12.60
C PRO A 71 18.20 -1.99 13.09
N ALA A 72 18.11 -0.66 13.14
CA ALA A 72 16.90 0.00 13.58
C ALA A 72 15.71 -0.36 12.67
N PRO A 73 14.48 -0.43 13.22
CA PRO A 73 13.28 -0.68 12.44
C PRO A 73 13.16 0.31 11.28
N GLN A 74 12.87 -0.20 10.10
CA GLN A 74 12.70 0.58 8.88
C GLN A 74 11.23 0.70 8.52
N THR A 75 10.90 1.74 7.76
CA THR A 75 9.58 1.92 7.19
C THR A 75 9.74 2.11 5.70
N LEU A 76 9.35 1.10 4.94
CA LEU A 76 9.37 1.15 3.49
C LEU A 76 8.09 1.82 3.00
N THR A 77 8.23 2.76 2.06
CA THR A 77 7.11 3.48 1.45
C THR A 77 7.23 3.42 -0.05
N PHE A 78 6.14 3.05 -0.71
CA PHE A 78 6.07 2.85 -2.16
C PHE A 78 4.98 3.72 -2.75
N ASP A 79 5.29 4.37 -3.86
CA ASP A 79 4.32 5.03 -4.72
C ASP A 79 3.73 3.98 -5.66
N VAL A 80 2.42 3.80 -5.57
CA VAL A 80 1.70 2.78 -6.33
C VAL A 80 1.24 3.34 -7.69
N GLY A 81 1.19 4.67 -7.83
CA GLY A 81 0.83 5.37 -9.05
C GLY A 81 -0.44 6.20 -8.95
N ASP A 82 -0.72 6.85 -10.08
CA ASP A 82 -1.87 7.73 -10.27
C ASP A 82 -3.06 6.91 -10.75
N VAL A 83 -4.24 7.20 -10.20
CA VAL A 83 -5.50 6.65 -10.66
C VAL A 83 -6.38 7.80 -11.15
N ASP A 84 -6.93 7.61 -12.35
CA ASP A 84 -7.92 8.49 -12.95
C ASP A 84 -9.22 7.71 -13.13
N ILE A 85 -10.24 8.06 -12.34
CA ILE A 85 -11.52 7.34 -12.38
C ILE A 85 -12.17 7.46 -13.75
N ASP A 86 -12.01 8.58 -14.44
CA ASP A 86 -12.64 8.76 -15.76
C ASP A 86 -12.04 7.78 -16.79
N GLU A 87 -10.77 7.44 -16.65
CA GLU A 87 -10.09 6.43 -17.46
C GLU A 87 -10.48 5.00 -17.05
N GLU A 88 -10.47 4.72 -15.74
CA GLU A 88 -10.78 3.39 -15.18
C GLU A 88 -12.27 3.00 -15.34
N ALA A 89 -13.16 3.98 -15.32
CA ALA A 89 -14.59 3.77 -15.51
C ALA A 89 -14.95 3.38 -16.96
N GLY A 90 -14.09 3.71 -17.94
CA GLY A 90 -14.30 3.40 -19.35
C GLY A 90 -15.69 3.85 -19.84
N ASP A 91 -16.42 2.96 -20.52
CA ASP A 91 -17.77 3.22 -21.06
C ASP A 91 -18.80 3.67 -19.99
N VAL A 92 -18.51 3.52 -18.70
CA VAL A 92 -19.37 4.02 -17.63
C VAL A 92 -19.40 5.55 -17.61
N SER A 93 -18.31 6.24 -17.98
CA SER A 93 -18.31 7.70 -18.07
C SER A 93 -19.27 8.21 -19.14
N ASP A 94 -19.51 7.45 -20.21
CA ASP A 94 -20.45 7.80 -21.28
C ASP A 94 -21.92 7.75 -20.83
N LEU A 95 -22.21 7.14 -19.67
CA LEU A 95 -23.55 7.05 -19.11
C LEU A 95 -23.90 8.24 -18.21
N PHE A 96 -22.90 8.97 -17.72
CA PHE A 96 -23.07 10.06 -16.78
C PHE A 96 -22.72 11.40 -17.43
N SER A 97 -23.62 12.38 -17.31
CA SER A 97 -23.31 13.77 -17.68
C SER A 97 -22.42 14.44 -16.64
N SER A 98 -22.51 14.00 -15.39
CA SER A 98 -21.61 14.34 -14.28
C SER A 98 -21.57 13.20 -13.27
N ILE A 99 -20.41 12.96 -12.65
CA ILE A 99 -20.29 12.10 -11.47
C ILE A 99 -20.40 13.01 -10.25
N ASP A 100 -21.37 12.74 -9.39
CA ASP A 100 -21.68 13.56 -8.22
C ASP A 100 -21.04 12.97 -6.95
N THR A 101 -20.89 11.65 -6.88
CA THR A 101 -20.35 10.96 -5.70
C THR A 101 -19.59 9.70 -6.08
N ILE A 102 -18.51 9.43 -5.34
CA ILE A 102 -17.71 8.21 -5.46
C ILE A 102 -17.57 7.55 -4.08
N GLU A 103 -18.02 6.31 -3.96
CA GLU A 103 -17.99 5.53 -2.72
C GLU A 103 -17.13 4.27 -2.90
N ILE A 104 -16.18 4.04 -1.99
CA ILE A 104 -15.45 2.77 -1.92
C ILE A 104 -16.32 1.76 -1.16
N LEU A 105 -16.67 0.67 -1.84
CA LEU A 105 -17.48 -0.40 -1.25
C LEU A 105 -16.62 -1.45 -0.56
N GLU A 106 -15.50 -1.80 -1.18
CA GLU A 106 -14.67 -2.93 -0.80
C GLU A 106 -13.29 -2.77 -1.42
N ILE A 107 -12.27 -3.27 -0.73
CA ILE A 107 -10.92 -3.39 -1.26
C ILE A 107 -10.44 -4.79 -0.92
N ASP A 108 -10.08 -5.53 -1.95
CA ASP A 108 -9.52 -6.87 -1.86
C ASP A 108 -8.07 -6.84 -2.32
N TYR A 109 -7.29 -7.82 -1.89
CA TYR A 109 -5.93 -8.02 -2.36
C TYR A 109 -5.71 -9.44 -2.86
N LEU A 110 -4.78 -9.58 -3.79
CA LEU A 110 -4.28 -10.83 -4.33
C LEU A 110 -2.75 -10.79 -4.33
N VAL A 111 -2.15 -11.70 -3.58
CA VAL A 111 -0.70 -11.93 -3.58
C VAL A 111 -0.40 -12.96 -4.66
N GLU A 112 0.06 -12.49 -5.82
CA GLU A 112 0.31 -13.35 -7.00
C GLU A 112 1.61 -14.13 -6.85
N THR A 113 2.65 -13.46 -6.35
CA THR A 113 3.95 -14.05 -6.09
C THR A 113 4.47 -13.53 -4.77
N ASN A 114 4.97 -14.44 -3.93
CA ASN A 114 5.67 -14.08 -2.71
C ASN A 114 6.90 -14.98 -2.58
N THR A 115 8.06 -14.38 -2.70
CA THR A 115 9.36 -15.02 -2.50
C THR A 115 10.10 -14.43 -1.31
N LEU A 116 9.45 -13.55 -0.54
CA LEU A 116 10.03 -12.98 0.66
C LEU A 116 10.33 -14.08 1.67
N THR A 117 11.57 -14.08 2.16
CA THR A 117 12.05 -15.02 3.17
C THR A 117 11.63 -14.65 4.59
N LEU A 118 11.14 -13.42 4.79
CA LEU A 118 10.61 -12.91 6.05
C LEU A 118 9.11 -12.63 5.96
N PRO A 119 8.38 -12.69 7.09
CA PRO A 119 7.03 -12.16 7.14
C PRO A 119 7.04 -10.64 6.95
N THR A 120 5.97 -10.09 6.39
CA THR A 120 5.72 -8.65 6.40
C THR A 120 4.94 -8.28 7.67
N SER A 121 5.10 -7.05 8.14
CA SER A 121 4.11 -6.46 9.02
C SER A 121 2.83 -6.15 8.25
N ASP A 122 1.82 -5.64 8.97
CA ASP A 122 0.66 -5.02 8.36
C ASP A 122 1.10 -3.95 7.33
N ILE A 123 0.46 -3.98 6.16
CA ILE A 123 0.75 -3.09 5.05
C ILE A 123 -0.35 -2.03 5.01
N GLU A 124 0.02 -0.79 5.31
CA GLU A 124 -0.90 0.33 5.29
C GLU A 124 -1.06 0.88 3.88
N ILE A 125 -2.30 1.09 3.45
CA ILE A 125 -2.65 1.68 2.16
C ILE A 125 -3.15 3.10 2.42
N PHE A 126 -2.59 4.07 1.72
CA PHE A 126 -2.96 5.48 1.77
C PHE A 126 -3.43 5.95 0.40
N TRP A 127 -4.31 6.93 0.41
CA TRP A 127 -4.68 7.66 -0.79
C TRP A 127 -4.46 9.16 -0.55
N GLY A 128 -4.29 9.93 -1.62
CA GLY A 128 -4.26 11.38 -1.53
C GLY A 128 -4.40 12.08 -2.87
N PRO A 129 -4.35 13.41 -2.88
CA PRO A 129 -4.49 14.21 -4.11
C PRO A 129 -3.45 13.83 -5.17
N ALA A 130 -3.78 14.04 -6.44
CA ALA A 130 -2.87 13.79 -7.57
C ALA A 130 -1.51 14.53 -7.49
N ALA A 131 -1.43 15.60 -6.69
CA ALA A 131 -0.20 16.35 -6.46
C ALA A 131 0.63 15.86 -5.26
N ALA A 132 0.15 14.88 -4.50
CA ALA A 132 0.88 14.31 -3.37
C ALA A 132 2.13 13.58 -3.87
N VAL A 133 3.23 13.70 -3.14
CA VAL A 133 4.53 13.10 -3.53
C VAL A 133 4.93 11.96 -2.60
N ASP A 134 4.34 11.88 -1.41
CA ASP A 134 4.62 10.87 -0.39
C ASP A 134 3.46 10.76 0.62
N VAL A 135 3.57 9.81 1.55
CA VAL A 135 2.59 9.60 2.64
C VAL A 135 2.49 10.76 3.64
N GLY A 136 3.46 11.68 3.67
CA GLY A 136 3.46 12.85 4.54
C GLY A 136 2.83 14.09 3.89
N SER A 137 2.47 14.00 2.62
CA SER A 137 1.94 15.11 1.84
C SER A 137 0.57 15.55 2.38
N PRO A 138 0.26 16.87 2.37
CA PRO A 138 -1.04 17.36 2.82
C PRO A 138 -2.21 16.72 2.08
N GLY A 139 -3.22 16.26 2.81
CA GLY A 139 -4.41 15.61 2.26
C GLY A 139 -4.27 14.10 2.04
N VAL A 140 -3.08 13.52 2.25
CA VAL A 140 -2.93 12.07 2.25
C VAL A 140 -3.54 11.48 3.51
N THR A 141 -4.38 10.46 3.34
CA THR A 141 -5.10 9.79 4.43
C THR A 141 -4.99 8.28 4.27
N ARG A 142 -4.89 7.56 5.40
CA ARG A 142 -4.89 6.10 5.38
C ARG A 142 -6.25 5.59 4.92
N LEU A 143 -6.28 4.74 3.90
CA LEU A 143 -7.48 4.12 3.39
C LEU A 143 -7.82 2.81 4.11
N GLY A 144 -6.79 2.05 4.47
CA GLY A 144 -6.97 0.74 5.06
C GLY A 144 -5.66 0.04 5.31
N THR A 145 -5.75 -1.20 5.79
CA THR A 145 -4.61 -2.03 6.14
C THR A 145 -4.80 -3.43 5.58
N LEU A 146 -3.79 -3.91 4.86
CA LEU A 146 -3.65 -5.30 4.46
C LEU A 146 -2.93 -6.05 5.59
N PRO A 147 -3.49 -7.18 6.07
CA PRO A 147 -2.88 -7.94 7.17
C PRO A 147 -1.47 -8.43 6.84
N ALA A 148 -0.64 -8.58 7.86
CA ALA A 148 0.68 -9.21 7.75
C ALA A 148 0.66 -10.52 6.91
N LEU A 149 1.60 -10.62 5.97
CA LEU A 149 1.78 -11.80 5.12
C LEU A 149 2.89 -12.67 5.68
N ALA A 150 2.66 -13.97 5.82
CA ALA A 150 3.75 -14.86 6.20
C ALA A 150 4.78 -14.97 5.05
N ALA A 151 6.00 -15.35 5.41
CA ALA A 151 7.05 -15.59 4.43
C ALA A 151 6.59 -16.62 3.38
N MET A 152 6.83 -16.31 2.11
CA MET A 152 6.45 -17.14 0.96
C MET A 152 4.94 -17.44 0.83
N GLU A 153 4.08 -16.75 1.57
CA GLU A 153 2.63 -16.96 1.51
C GLU A 153 2.02 -16.22 0.31
N THR A 154 1.25 -16.96 -0.49
CA THR A 154 0.38 -16.42 -1.54
C THR A 154 -1.07 -16.61 -1.15
N GLY A 155 -1.95 -15.72 -1.60
CA GLY A 155 -3.37 -15.83 -1.30
C GLY A 155 -4.15 -14.57 -1.65
N GLU A 156 -5.41 -14.55 -1.26
CA GLU A 156 -6.29 -13.40 -1.42
C GLU A 156 -7.04 -13.12 -0.12
N GLY A 157 -7.48 -11.88 0.06
CA GLY A 157 -8.21 -11.47 1.24
C GLY A 157 -8.75 -10.05 1.13
N GLY A 158 -9.50 -9.63 2.14
CA GLY A 158 -10.02 -8.27 2.24
C GLY A 158 -9.05 -7.35 2.98
N VAL A 159 -8.99 -6.09 2.55
CA VAL A 159 -8.32 -5.02 3.28
C VAL A 159 -9.23 -4.52 4.40
N ILE A 160 -8.67 -4.30 5.58
CA ILE A 160 -9.38 -3.68 6.71
C ILE A 160 -9.45 -2.18 6.45
N LEU A 161 -10.62 -1.69 6.03
CA LEU A 161 -10.83 -0.30 5.69
C LEU A 161 -10.83 0.62 6.92
N ASP A 162 -10.23 1.79 6.76
CA ASP A 162 -10.28 2.88 7.72
C ASP A 162 -11.50 3.77 7.40
N GLU A 163 -12.42 3.90 8.37
CA GLU A 163 -13.68 4.62 8.15
C GLU A 163 -13.43 6.11 7.83
N ALA A 164 -12.51 6.76 8.55
CA ALA A 164 -12.18 8.17 8.33
C ALA A 164 -11.52 8.37 6.97
N GLY A 165 -10.62 7.46 6.59
CA GLY A 165 -10.01 7.43 5.25
C GLY A 165 -11.01 7.31 4.12
N ARG A 166 -12.00 6.43 4.28
CA ARG A 166 -13.06 6.22 3.30
C ARG A 166 -13.99 7.43 3.18
N THR A 167 -14.36 8.04 4.30
CA THR A 167 -15.18 9.26 4.29
C THR A 167 -14.45 10.41 3.61
N ALA A 168 -13.18 10.63 3.97
CA ALA A 168 -12.36 11.67 3.33
C ALA A 168 -12.19 11.43 1.82
N PHE A 169 -12.10 10.15 1.39
CA PHE A 169 -12.04 9.81 -0.03
C PHE A 169 -13.29 10.30 -0.74
N THR A 170 -14.48 9.93 -0.26
CA THR A 170 -15.76 10.34 -0.85
C THR A 170 -15.89 11.87 -0.91
N GLU A 171 -15.56 12.59 0.17
CA GLU A 171 -15.64 14.06 0.22
C GLU A 171 -14.69 14.77 -0.78
N TYR A 172 -13.53 14.18 -1.07
CA TYR A 172 -12.58 14.76 -2.02
C TYR A 172 -13.11 14.81 -3.46
N PHE A 173 -13.84 13.78 -3.90
CA PHE A 173 -14.41 13.75 -5.25
C PHE A 173 -15.59 14.70 -5.42
N GLU A 174 -16.35 14.96 -4.36
CA GLU A 174 -17.45 15.94 -4.41
C GLU A 174 -16.95 17.38 -4.68
N THR A 175 -15.66 17.65 -4.46
CA THR A 175 -15.15 19.03 -4.38
C THR A 175 -13.97 19.36 -5.28
N THR A 176 -13.21 18.37 -5.76
CA THR A 176 -11.86 18.63 -6.32
C THR A 176 -11.60 18.00 -7.69
N SER A 177 -11.37 16.69 -7.75
CA SER A 177 -10.90 16.03 -8.97
C SER A 177 -11.11 14.52 -8.90
N HIS A 178 -11.30 13.88 -10.06
CA HIS A 178 -11.37 12.43 -10.21
C HIS A 178 -10.01 11.73 -10.22
N ARG A 179 -8.92 12.49 -10.03
CA ARG A 179 -7.54 12.01 -9.97
C ARG A 179 -6.99 12.00 -8.56
N PHE A 180 -6.33 10.90 -8.22
CA PHE A 180 -5.71 10.69 -6.92
C PHE A 180 -4.54 9.71 -7.05
N ARG A 181 -3.77 9.56 -5.98
CA ARG A 181 -2.61 8.65 -5.92
C ARG A 181 -2.75 7.68 -4.77
N PHE A 182 -2.18 6.49 -4.93
CA PHE A 182 -2.05 5.52 -3.87
C PHE A 182 -0.61 5.44 -3.37
N PHE A 183 -0.46 5.31 -2.06
CA PHE A 183 0.81 5.03 -1.42
C PHE A 183 0.66 3.82 -0.52
N VAL A 184 1.72 3.04 -0.41
CA VAL A 184 1.77 1.89 0.50
C VAL A 184 2.93 2.05 1.44
N ARG A 185 2.72 1.69 2.70
CA ARG A 185 3.73 1.74 3.75
C ARG A 185 3.73 0.47 4.56
N THR A 186 4.91 -0.07 4.84
CA THR A 186 5.04 -1.22 5.73
C THR A 186 6.26 -1.06 6.63
N PRO A 187 6.12 -1.27 7.95
CA PRO A 187 7.25 -1.33 8.85
C PRO A 187 7.94 -2.70 8.72
N VAL A 188 9.27 -2.68 8.70
CA VAL A 188 10.10 -3.88 8.70
C VAL A 188 11.06 -3.77 9.86
N ASP A 189 10.98 -4.75 10.76
CA ASP A 189 11.86 -4.86 11.92
C ASP A 189 12.69 -6.14 11.77
N LEU A 190 14.00 -6.00 11.86
CA LEU A 190 14.95 -7.05 11.56
C LEU A 190 15.85 -7.22 12.76
N GLU A 191 15.89 -8.43 13.32
CA GLU A 191 16.67 -8.69 14.52
C GLU A 191 17.94 -9.50 14.19
N PRO A 192 19.03 -9.35 14.97
CA PRO A 192 20.19 -10.20 14.86
C PRO A 192 19.84 -11.69 14.99
N GLY A 193 20.40 -12.52 14.12
CA GLY A 193 20.14 -13.95 14.06
C GLY A 193 18.91 -14.35 13.23
N GLN A 194 18.10 -13.38 12.76
CA GLN A 194 17.05 -13.66 11.79
C GLN A 194 17.64 -14.00 10.41
N ALA A 195 16.82 -14.62 9.56
CA ALA A 195 17.20 -14.89 8.17
C ALA A 195 17.46 -13.57 7.43
N TRP A 196 18.48 -13.58 6.56
CA TRP A 196 18.77 -12.44 5.72
C TRP A 196 17.57 -12.19 4.79
N PRO A 197 17.05 -10.96 4.72
CA PRO A 197 15.90 -10.67 3.89
C PRO A 197 16.28 -10.86 2.42
N ALA A 198 15.46 -11.64 1.71
CA ALA A 198 15.65 -11.93 0.30
C ALA A 198 14.30 -12.13 -0.40
N GLY A 199 14.31 -11.94 -1.71
CA GLY A 199 13.13 -12.08 -2.55
C GLY A 199 12.25 -10.83 -2.55
N GLY A 200 11.06 -10.97 -3.12
CA GLY A 200 10.07 -9.93 -3.17
C GLY A 200 8.65 -10.47 -3.23
N VAL A 201 7.68 -9.59 -3.03
CA VAL A 201 6.25 -9.89 -3.09
C VAL A 201 5.57 -8.94 -4.07
N ALA A 202 4.71 -9.49 -4.92
CA ALA A 202 3.83 -8.73 -5.80
C ALA A 202 2.39 -8.87 -5.33
N VAL A 203 1.79 -7.74 -4.96
CA VAL A 203 0.41 -7.66 -4.47
C VAL A 203 -0.42 -6.83 -5.43
N GLN A 204 -1.51 -7.41 -5.93
CA GLN A 204 -2.56 -6.66 -6.62
C GLN A 204 -3.63 -6.25 -5.62
N VAL A 205 -3.91 -4.96 -5.53
CA VAL A 205 -5.04 -4.41 -4.77
C VAL A 205 -6.16 -4.10 -5.76
N ARG A 206 -7.36 -4.58 -5.48
CA ARG A 206 -8.55 -4.37 -6.29
C ARG A 206 -9.61 -3.67 -5.46
N MET A 207 -9.99 -2.48 -5.89
CA MET A 207 -10.98 -1.67 -5.21
C MET A 207 -12.29 -1.69 -5.98
N ARG A 208 -13.39 -1.99 -5.31
CA ARG A 208 -14.73 -1.89 -5.87
C ARG A 208 -15.33 -0.54 -5.54
N VAL A 209 -15.52 0.28 -6.56
CA VAL A 209 -16.00 1.66 -6.44
C VAL A 209 -17.42 1.75 -6.96
N ARG A 210 -18.28 2.47 -6.23
CA ARG A 210 -19.59 2.90 -6.69
C ARG A 210 -19.53 4.36 -7.10
N VAL A 211 -19.98 4.67 -8.30
CA VAL A 211 -20.21 6.04 -8.76
C VAL A 211 -21.70 6.29 -8.86
N SER A 212 -22.12 7.48 -8.46
CA SER A 212 -23.48 7.98 -8.70
C SER A 212 -23.42 9.37 -9.31
N GLY A 213 -24.32 9.63 -10.24
CA GLY A 213 -24.29 10.86 -11.01
C GLY A 213 -25.55 11.06 -11.83
N SER A 214 -25.64 12.24 -12.44
CA SER A 214 -26.73 12.62 -13.32
C SER A 214 -26.60 11.93 -14.69
N ILE A 215 -27.70 11.41 -15.22
CA ILE A 215 -27.73 10.68 -16.50
C ILE A 215 -27.85 11.68 -17.66
N LEU A 216 -27.28 11.37 -18.82
CA LEU A 216 -27.48 12.12 -20.07
C LEU A 216 -28.91 12.00 -20.64
#